data_AF-K1THQ4-F1
#
_entry.id   AF-K1THQ4-F1
#
_cell.length_a   1.000
_cell.length_b   1.000
_cell.length_c   1.000
_cell.angle_alpha   90.00
_cell.angle_beta   90.00
_cell.angle_gamma   90.00
#
_symmetry.space_group_name_H-M   'P 1'
#
loop_
_entity.id
_entity.type
_entity.pdbx_description
1 polymer ?
#
loop_
_entity_poly.entity_id
_entity_poly.type
_entity_poly.pdbx_seq_one_letter_code
_entity_poly.pdbx_strand_id
1 'polypeptide(L)'
;DDEVMKLWQGLGYYSRARNLLTAARQVVERFGGEFPTTYEGIRSLQGIGDYTAAAVASFAYGLPHAVVDGNVYRVLSRIYGIDTPIDTTEGRKLFAALADELLDRKDPGGYNQALMEFGALYCVPRSPQCGRCIFADRCMALATHRVEELPVKQGKTVVKPRYFNYFYVRQGGDTWIRRREGT
;
A
#
# COMPACT_ATOMS: atom_id res chain seq x y z
N ASP A 1 8.26 0.94 -23.73
CA ASP A 1 7.01 1.00 -22.93
C ASP A 1 6.21 -0.27 -23.08
N ASP A 2 5.86 -0.65 -24.31
CA ASP A 2 5.09 -1.88 -24.60
C ASP A 2 5.73 -3.15 -24.00
N GLU A 3 7.04 -3.27 -24.01
CA GLU A 3 7.76 -4.39 -23.36
C GLU A 3 7.52 -4.45 -21.85
N VAL A 4 7.63 -3.31 -21.15
CA VAL A 4 7.34 -3.23 -19.71
C VAL A 4 5.87 -3.54 -19.42
N MET A 5 4.95 -3.06 -20.26
CA MET A 5 3.53 -3.39 -20.12
C MET A 5 3.25 -4.88 -20.31
N LYS A 6 3.98 -5.54 -21.23
CA LYS A 6 3.90 -6.97 -21.45
C LYS A 6 4.42 -7.76 -20.25
N LEU A 7 5.53 -7.34 -19.64
CA LEU A 7 6.04 -7.94 -18.40
C LEU A 7 5.08 -7.75 -17.22
N TRP A 8 4.28 -6.68 -17.22
CA TRP A 8 3.27 -6.42 -16.20
C TRP A 8 1.95 -7.18 -16.42
N GLN A 9 1.82 -7.91 -17.53
CA GLN A 9 0.57 -8.56 -17.91
C GLN A 9 0.11 -9.53 -16.81
N GLY A 10 -1.15 -9.37 -16.37
CA GLY A 10 -1.76 -10.22 -15.34
C GLY A 10 -1.72 -9.65 -13.92
N LEU A 11 -0.86 -8.66 -13.63
CA LEU A 11 -0.73 -8.07 -12.28
C LEU A 11 -1.81 -7.02 -11.93
N GLY A 12 -2.60 -6.59 -12.92
CA GLY A 12 -3.62 -5.55 -12.74
C GLY A 12 -3.05 -4.15 -12.44
N TYR A 13 -3.95 -3.15 -12.39
CA TYR A 13 -3.61 -1.73 -12.15
C TYR A 13 -2.43 -1.23 -13.00
N TYR A 14 -2.56 -1.29 -14.34
CA TYR A 14 -1.50 -0.94 -15.30
C TYR A 14 -1.01 0.52 -15.22
N SER A 15 -1.74 1.42 -14.55
CA SER A 15 -1.21 2.75 -14.22
C SER A 15 0.05 2.68 -13.34
N ARG A 16 0.19 1.65 -12.48
CA ARG A 16 1.41 1.43 -11.68
C ARG A 16 2.62 1.16 -12.56
N ALA A 17 2.48 0.30 -13.57
CA ALA A 17 3.55 0.00 -14.51
C ALA A 17 3.97 1.26 -15.29
N ARG A 18 2.98 2.03 -15.78
CA ARG A 18 3.22 3.29 -16.50
C ARG A 18 3.96 4.29 -15.61
N ASN A 19 3.48 4.49 -14.38
CA ASN A 19 4.11 5.40 -13.43
C ASN A 19 5.52 4.94 -13.02
N LEU A 20 5.74 3.64 -12.80
CA LEU A 20 7.06 3.09 -12.47
C LEU A 20 8.07 3.36 -13.60
N LEU A 21 7.66 3.15 -14.86
CA LEU A 21 8.51 3.47 -16.01
C LEU A 21 8.80 4.98 -16.10
N THR A 22 7.80 5.83 -15.86
CA THR A 22 8.00 7.29 -15.79
C THR A 22 8.94 7.67 -14.66
N ALA A 23 8.81 7.09 -13.47
CA ALA A 23 9.69 7.32 -12.34
C ALA A 23 11.13 6.90 -12.65
N ALA A 24 11.34 5.75 -13.28
CA ALA A 24 12.67 5.30 -13.70
C ALA A 24 13.33 6.28 -14.69
N ARG A 25 12.56 6.82 -15.65
CA ARG A 25 13.04 7.88 -16.55
C ARG A 25 13.39 9.17 -15.79
N GLN A 26 12.54 9.58 -14.85
CA GLN A 26 12.81 10.74 -13.99
C GLN A 26 14.09 10.57 -13.17
N VAL A 27 14.40 9.36 -12.70
CA VAL A 27 15.67 9.06 -12.01
C VAL A 27 16.86 9.31 -12.93
N VAL A 28 16.81 8.85 -14.18
CA VAL A 28 17.88 9.10 -15.17
C VAL A 28 18.01 10.59 -15.49
N GLU A 29 16.89 11.25 -15.83
CA GLU A 29 16.88 12.62 -16.33
C GLU A 29 17.17 13.67 -15.25
N ARG A 30 16.62 13.49 -14.04
CA ARG A 30 16.68 14.49 -12.96
C ARG A 30 17.73 14.19 -11.90
N PHE A 31 18.13 12.93 -11.75
CA PHE A 31 19.03 12.47 -10.70
C PHE A 31 20.28 11.74 -11.25
N GLY A 32 20.57 11.90 -12.55
CA GLY A 32 21.80 11.36 -13.17
C GLY A 32 21.88 9.83 -13.19
N GLY A 33 20.74 9.14 -13.06
CA GLY A 33 20.68 7.68 -12.98
C GLY A 33 20.82 7.13 -11.56
N GLU A 34 21.05 7.98 -10.56
CA GLU A 34 21.08 7.57 -9.16
C GLU A 34 19.71 7.77 -8.51
N PHE A 35 19.19 6.73 -7.86
CA PHE A 35 17.89 6.83 -7.21
C PHE A 35 17.98 7.78 -6.01
N PRO A 36 17.04 8.73 -5.83
CA PRO A 36 17.09 9.69 -4.73
C PRO A 36 17.06 8.98 -3.37
N THR A 37 17.89 9.45 -2.45
CA THR A 37 18.06 8.84 -1.12
C THR A 37 17.37 9.61 0.00
N THR A 38 16.74 10.76 -0.29
CA THR A 38 15.93 11.54 0.66
C THR A 38 14.45 11.27 0.46
N TYR A 39 13.65 11.40 1.53
CA TYR A 39 12.20 11.19 1.45
C TYR A 39 11.55 12.09 0.41
N GLU A 40 11.90 13.38 0.38
CA GLU A 40 11.38 14.37 -0.56
C GLU A 40 11.74 14.02 -2.01
N GLY A 41 12.98 13.57 -2.23
CA GLY A 41 13.45 13.14 -3.54
C GLY A 41 12.67 11.94 -4.04
N ILE A 42 12.53 10.91 -3.21
CA ILE A 42 11.75 9.70 -3.50
C ILE A 42 10.29 10.05 -3.78
N ARG A 43 9.68 10.87 -2.91
CA ARG A 43 8.28 11.29 -2.99
C ARG A 43 7.96 12.14 -4.23
N SER A 44 8.98 12.80 -4.81
CA SER A 44 8.85 13.61 -6.02
C SER A 44 8.73 12.81 -7.32
N LEU A 45 8.92 11.48 -7.27
CA LEU A 45 8.81 10.60 -8.43
C LEU A 45 7.35 10.23 -8.73
N GLN A 46 7.03 10.10 -10.02
CA GLN A 46 5.68 9.78 -10.48
C GLN A 46 5.17 8.44 -9.91
N GLY A 47 3.96 8.46 -9.33
CA GLY A 47 3.32 7.27 -8.76
C GLY A 47 3.86 6.81 -7.40
N ILE A 48 4.79 7.55 -6.81
CA ILE A 48 5.24 7.34 -5.43
C ILE A 48 4.43 8.26 -4.51
N GLY A 49 3.52 7.66 -3.72
CA GLY A 49 2.82 8.33 -2.64
C GLY A 49 3.55 8.20 -1.30
N ASP A 50 2.98 8.75 -0.23
CA ASP A 50 3.61 8.81 1.10
C ASP A 50 3.98 7.41 1.63
N TYR A 51 3.10 6.42 1.44
CA TYR A 51 3.37 5.02 1.79
C TYR A 51 4.63 4.48 1.10
N THR A 52 4.70 4.58 -0.22
CA THR A 52 5.84 4.05 -1.00
C THR A 52 7.12 4.83 -0.70
N ALA A 53 7.01 6.14 -0.50
CA ALA A 53 8.15 6.98 -0.13
C ALA A 53 8.72 6.58 1.24
N ALA A 54 7.87 6.44 2.26
CA ALA A 54 8.29 6.00 3.59
C ALA A 54 8.87 4.58 3.56
N ALA A 55 8.26 3.68 2.78
CA ALA A 55 8.74 2.30 2.64
C ALA A 55 10.13 2.25 2.02
N VAL A 56 10.35 2.90 0.87
CA VAL A 56 11.68 2.92 0.25
C VAL A 56 12.70 3.64 1.13
N ALA A 57 12.33 4.79 1.70
CA ALA A 57 13.22 5.57 2.57
C ALA A 57 13.68 4.77 3.80
N SER A 58 12.76 4.06 4.48
CA SER A 58 13.11 3.26 5.65
C SER A 58 13.80 1.94 5.30
N PHE A 59 13.32 1.20 4.29
CA PHE A 59 13.85 -0.13 3.97
C PHE A 59 15.21 -0.08 3.29
N ALA A 60 15.40 0.82 2.32
CA ALA A 60 16.62 0.87 1.53
C ALA A 60 17.67 1.81 2.12
N TYR A 61 17.23 2.88 2.81
CA TYR A 61 18.12 3.96 3.27
C TYR A 61 18.11 4.18 4.78
N GLY A 62 17.35 3.39 5.56
CA GLY A 62 17.31 3.49 7.01
C GLY A 62 16.76 4.83 7.53
N LEU A 63 16.03 5.57 6.70
CA LEU A 63 15.46 6.85 7.11
C LEU A 63 14.26 6.63 8.04
N PRO A 64 14.12 7.44 9.11
CA PRO A 64 13.12 7.24 10.15
C PRO A 64 11.73 7.76 9.71
N HIS A 65 11.14 7.10 8.72
CA HIS A 65 9.77 7.36 8.27
C HIS A 65 8.90 6.13 8.52
N ALA A 66 7.83 6.31 9.30
CA ALA A 66 6.88 5.25 9.58
C ALA A 66 6.08 4.86 8.33
N VAL A 67 5.88 3.56 8.12
CA VAL A 67 5.11 3.03 7.01
C VAL A 67 3.73 2.65 7.50
N VAL A 68 2.69 3.23 6.89
CA VAL A 68 1.29 2.92 7.24
C VAL A 68 0.56 2.35 6.04
N ASP A 69 0.44 1.02 6.01
CA ASP A 69 -0.35 0.27 5.04
C ASP A 69 -1.65 -0.28 5.68
N GLY A 70 -2.43 -1.04 4.90
CA GLY A 70 -3.66 -1.66 5.41
C GLY A 70 -3.45 -2.65 6.57
N ASN A 71 -2.25 -3.24 6.70
CA ASN A 71 -1.89 -4.10 7.82
C ASN A 71 -1.61 -3.28 9.07
N VAL A 72 -0.79 -2.24 8.95
CA VAL A 72 -0.43 -1.34 10.04
C VAL A 72 -1.66 -0.60 10.57
N TYR A 73 -2.52 -0.06 9.71
CA TYR A 73 -3.80 0.53 10.13
C TYR A 73 -4.59 -0.43 11.02
N ARG A 74 -4.74 -1.70 10.60
CA ARG A 74 -5.49 -2.70 11.36
C ARG A 74 -4.83 -3.05 12.69
N VAL A 75 -3.52 -3.23 12.70
CA VAL A 75 -2.76 -3.56 13.92
C VAL A 75 -2.89 -2.42 14.92
N LEU A 76 -2.62 -1.18 14.52
CA LEU A 76 -2.69 -0.01 15.39
C LEU A 76 -4.12 0.26 15.86
N SER A 77 -5.12 0.17 14.96
CA SER A 77 -6.54 0.30 15.36
C SER A 77 -6.90 -0.69 16.45
N ARG A 78 -6.46 -1.95 16.33
CA ARG A 78 -6.81 -3.00 17.29
C ARG A 78 -6.07 -2.85 18.62
N ILE A 79 -4.76 -2.63 18.59
CA ILE A 79 -3.95 -2.49 19.80
C ILE A 79 -4.43 -1.31 20.63
N TYR A 80 -4.67 -0.15 19.99
CA TYR A 80 -5.05 1.09 20.68
C TYR A 80 -6.57 1.31 20.78
N GLY A 81 -7.39 0.45 20.17
CA GLY A 81 -8.85 0.56 20.22
C GLY A 81 -9.41 1.76 19.45
N ILE A 82 -8.71 2.22 18.41
CA ILE A 82 -9.06 3.42 17.64
C ILE A 82 -10.10 3.09 16.56
N ASP A 83 -11.23 3.78 16.58
CA ASP A 83 -12.33 3.64 15.63
C ASP A 83 -12.51 4.80 14.66
N THR A 84 -11.62 5.80 14.69
CA THR A 84 -11.51 6.81 13.64
C THR A 84 -11.32 6.12 12.27
N PRO A 85 -12.20 6.37 11.28
CA PRO A 85 -12.13 5.65 10.02
C PRO A 85 -10.82 5.89 9.25
N ILE A 86 -10.14 4.80 8.87
CA ILE A 86 -8.78 4.84 8.32
C ILE A 86 -8.67 5.46 6.92
N ASP A 87 -9.81 5.58 6.23
CA ASP A 87 -9.93 6.12 4.87
C ASP A 87 -10.30 7.60 4.82
N THR A 88 -10.40 8.27 5.99
CA THR A 88 -10.61 9.71 6.12
C THR A 88 -9.29 10.47 6.23
N THR A 89 -9.32 11.78 5.96
CA THR A 89 -8.15 12.66 6.17
C THR A 89 -7.71 12.69 7.64
N GLU A 90 -8.67 12.70 8.57
CA GLU A 90 -8.40 12.67 10.01
C GLU A 90 -7.73 11.35 10.41
N GLY A 91 -8.31 10.21 10.02
CA GLY A 91 -7.72 8.90 10.28
C GLY A 91 -6.30 8.78 9.73
N ARG A 92 -6.07 9.16 8.48
CA ARG A 92 -4.72 9.12 7.88
C ARG A 92 -3.71 9.92 8.69
N LYS A 93 -4.07 11.12 9.17
CA LYS A 93 -3.19 11.95 10.01
C LYS A 93 -2.93 11.31 11.38
N LEU A 94 -3.98 10.81 12.02
CA LEU A 94 -3.90 10.16 13.32
C LEU A 94 -2.96 8.96 13.29
N PHE A 95 -3.16 8.04 12.35
CA PHE A 95 -2.35 6.84 12.25
C PHE A 95 -0.93 7.12 11.78
N ALA A 96 -0.71 8.12 10.92
CA ALA A 96 0.64 8.55 10.55
C ALA A 96 1.41 9.08 11.76
N ALA A 97 0.78 9.95 12.57
CA ALA A 97 1.40 10.49 13.78
C ALA A 97 1.70 9.40 14.81
N LEU A 98 0.73 8.51 15.07
CA LEU A 98 0.91 7.38 15.99
C LEU A 98 2.03 6.44 15.51
N ALA A 99 2.07 6.11 14.22
CA ALA A 99 3.11 5.24 13.69
C ALA A 99 4.50 5.89 13.79
N ASP A 100 4.62 7.21 13.60
CA ASP A 100 5.89 7.94 13.74
C ASP A 100 6.36 8.06 15.20
N GLU A 101 5.41 8.17 16.14
CA GLU A 101 5.70 8.16 17.58
C GLU A 101 6.28 6.81 18.03
N LEU A 102 5.72 5.70 17.51
CA LEU A 102 6.12 4.33 17.89
C LEU A 102 7.34 3.80 17.15
N LEU A 103 7.76 4.47 16.07
CA LEU A 103 8.83 4.02 15.20
C LEU A 103 10.14 3.86 15.99
N ASP A 104 10.79 2.69 15.86
CA ASP A 104 12.17 2.55 16.27
C ASP A 104 13.08 3.34 15.32
N ARG A 105 13.52 4.52 15.76
CA ARG A 105 14.39 5.39 14.95
C ARG A 105 15.80 4.83 14.76
N LYS A 106 16.22 3.80 15.50
CA LYS A 106 17.51 3.12 15.32
C LYS A 106 17.46 2.07 14.22
N ASP A 107 16.34 1.40 14.06
CA ASP A 107 16.08 0.44 12.98
C ASP A 107 14.67 0.62 12.39
N PRO A 108 14.42 1.72 11.65
CA PRO A 108 13.09 2.03 11.15
C PRO A 108 12.64 1.02 10.09
N GLY A 109 13.58 0.50 9.29
CA GLY A 109 13.30 -0.50 8.27
C GLY A 109 12.84 -1.82 8.89
N GLY A 110 13.58 -2.33 9.87
CA GLY A 110 13.22 -3.56 10.60
C GLY A 110 11.90 -3.41 11.34
N TYR A 111 11.67 -2.28 12.03
CA TYR A 111 10.41 -2.01 12.73
C TYR A 111 9.20 -2.02 11.77
N ASN A 112 9.29 -1.26 10.67
CA ASN A 112 8.20 -1.15 9.71
C ASN A 112 7.87 -2.52 9.07
N GLN A 113 8.89 -3.28 8.66
CA GLN A 113 8.69 -4.63 8.10
C GLN A 113 8.08 -5.58 9.13
N ALA A 114 8.57 -5.57 10.37
CA ALA A 114 8.05 -6.43 11.42
C ALA A 114 6.57 -6.14 11.71
N LEU A 115 6.17 -4.87 11.75
CA LEU A 115 4.78 -4.49 12.01
C LEU A 115 3.85 -4.87 10.85
N MET A 116 4.30 -4.66 9.60
CA MET A 116 3.57 -5.09 8.39
C MET A 116 3.38 -6.60 8.36
N GLU A 117 4.46 -7.36 8.58
CA GLU A 117 4.46 -8.83 8.57
C GLU A 117 3.61 -9.40 9.71
N PHE A 118 3.68 -8.80 10.89
CA PHE A 118 2.82 -9.15 12.01
C PHE A 118 1.33 -8.98 11.66
N GLY A 119 0.97 -7.88 11.01
CA GLY A 119 -0.38 -7.67 10.51
C GLY A 119 -0.78 -8.70 9.44
N ALA A 120 0.14 -9.07 8.55
CA ALA A 120 -0.10 -10.03 7.48
C ALA A 120 -0.26 -11.48 7.97
N LEU A 121 0.49 -11.91 8.99
CA LEU A 121 0.56 -13.31 9.42
C LEU A 121 -0.22 -13.61 10.71
N TYR A 122 -0.32 -12.66 11.64
CA TYR A 122 -0.90 -12.89 12.97
C TYR A 122 -2.19 -12.11 13.19
N CYS A 123 -2.12 -10.78 13.07
CA CYS A 123 -3.27 -9.89 13.23
C CYS A 123 -4.02 -9.75 11.90
N VAL A 124 -4.44 -10.86 11.31
CA VAL A 124 -5.14 -10.91 10.02
C VAL A 124 -6.55 -10.32 10.07
N PRO A 125 -7.16 -9.94 8.93
CA PRO A 125 -8.48 -9.30 8.92
C PRO A 125 -9.58 -10.10 9.60
N ARG A 126 -9.64 -11.42 9.38
CA ARG A 126 -10.64 -12.33 9.96
C ARG A 126 -9.96 -13.41 10.77
N SER A 127 -10.52 -13.73 11.94
CA SER A 127 -10.02 -14.80 12.82
C SER A 127 -8.52 -14.69 13.12
N PRO A 128 -8.04 -13.52 13.62
CA PRO A 128 -6.65 -13.35 13.99
C PRO A 128 -6.26 -14.26 15.16
N GLN A 129 -4.97 -14.52 15.27
CA GLN A 129 -4.42 -15.48 16.23
C GLN A 129 -4.22 -14.86 17.62
N CYS A 130 -5.27 -14.23 18.17
CA CYS A 130 -5.21 -13.48 19.41
C CYS A 130 -4.73 -14.31 20.61
N GLY A 131 -5.05 -15.60 20.67
CA GLY A 131 -4.62 -16.48 21.76
C GLY A 131 -3.10 -16.70 21.87
N ARG A 132 -2.33 -16.40 20.82
CA ARG A 132 -0.86 -16.45 20.81
C ARG A 132 -0.22 -15.11 20.41
N CYS A 133 -0.99 -14.03 20.47
CA CYS A 133 -0.55 -12.71 20.09
C CYS A 133 0.33 -12.11 21.21
N ILE A 134 1.51 -11.61 20.84
CA ILE A 134 2.43 -10.96 21.79
C ILE A 134 1.87 -9.67 22.42
N PHE A 135 0.81 -9.11 21.84
CA PHE A 135 0.11 -7.92 22.35
C PHE A 135 -1.21 -8.28 23.04
N ALA A 136 -1.53 -9.56 23.27
CA ALA A 136 -2.85 -9.97 23.77
C ALA A 136 -3.23 -9.28 25.11
N ASP A 137 -2.27 -9.14 26.02
CA ASP A 137 -2.42 -8.49 27.33
C ASP A 137 -2.63 -6.96 27.23
N ARG A 138 -2.27 -6.34 26.11
CA ARG A 138 -2.32 -4.89 25.88
C ARG A 138 -3.22 -4.46 24.74
N CYS A 139 -3.88 -5.40 24.06
CA CYS A 139 -4.71 -5.12 22.91
C CYS A 139 -6.11 -4.68 23.33
N MET A 140 -6.40 -3.39 23.20
CA MET A 140 -7.69 -2.82 23.59
C MET A 140 -8.86 -3.45 22.85
N ALA A 141 -8.71 -3.77 21.56
CA ALA A 141 -9.76 -4.45 20.81
C ALA A 141 -10.03 -5.87 21.31
N LEU A 142 -9.01 -6.58 21.82
CA LEU A 142 -9.21 -7.90 22.42
C LEU A 142 -9.95 -7.78 23.76
N ALA A 143 -9.50 -6.85 24.62
CA ALA A 143 -10.11 -6.60 25.93
C ALA A 143 -11.57 -6.11 25.84
N THR A 144 -11.94 -5.43 24.75
CA THR A 144 -13.29 -4.88 24.52
C THR A 144 -14.12 -5.66 23.50
N HIS A 145 -13.63 -6.82 23.03
CA HIS A 145 -14.30 -7.67 22.03
C HIS A 145 -14.57 -7.01 20.66
N ARG A 146 -13.75 -6.04 20.25
CA ARG A 146 -13.89 -5.26 18.99
C ARG A 146 -12.92 -5.68 17.87
N VAL A 147 -12.25 -6.82 18.00
CA VAL A 147 -11.22 -7.27 17.04
C VAL A 147 -11.75 -7.36 15.61
N GLU A 148 -12.95 -7.90 15.41
CA GLU A 148 -13.56 -8.06 14.08
C GLU A 148 -14.20 -6.76 13.55
N GLU A 149 -14.40 -5.75 14.42
CA GLU A 149 -14.95 -4.44 14.04
C GLU A 149 -13.88 -3.47 13.53
N LEU A 150 -12.64 -3.62 13.98
CA LEU A 150 -11.53 -2.72 13.69
C LEU A 150 -10.60 -3.29 12.61
N PRO A 151 -10.10 -2.45 11.67
CA PRO A 151 -10.28 -1.00 11.60
C PRO A 151 -11.61 -0.58 10.94
N VAL A 152 -12.14 0.58 11.34
CA VAL A 152 -13.32 1.18 10.70
C VAL A 152 -12.95 1.80 9.35
N LYS A 153 -13.85 1.67 8.36
CA LYS A 153 -13.81 2.37 7.07
C LYS A 153 -15.13 3.08 6.84
N GLN A 154 -15.08 4.34 6.41
CA GLN A 154 -16.27 5.13 6.10
C GLN A 154 -16.80 4.81 4.69
N GLY A 155 -15.89 4.65 3.73
CA GLY A 155 -16.20 4.43 2.32
C GLY A 155 -16.56 2.97 2.03
N LYS A 156 -17.70 2.78 1.36
CA LYS A 156 -18.01 1.53 0.66
C LYS A 156 -17.81 1.74 -0.84
N THR A 157 -16.97 0.92 -1.47
CA THR A 157 -16.83 0.92 -2.93
C THR A 157 -18.15 0.47 -3.55
N VAL A 158 -18.83 1.39 -4.24
CA VAL A 158 -20.06 1.07 -4.97
C VAL A 158 -19.69 0.34 -6.27
N VAL A 159 -19.94 -0.97 -6.30
CA VAL A 159 -19.75 -1.79 -7.51
C VAL A 159 -20.95 -1.54 -8.43
N LYS A 160 -20.68 -1.02 -9.63
CA LYS A 160 -21.72 -0.82 -10.66
C LYS A 160 -21.62 -1.95 -11.69
N PRO A 161 -22.71 -2.67 -12.00
CA PRO A 161 -22.72 -3.61 -13.10
C PRO A 161 -22.45 -2.86 -14.41
N ARG A 162 -21.60 -3.43 -15.26
CA ARG A 162 -21.32 -2.92 -16.61
C ARG A 162 -21.44 -4.06 -17.61
N TYR A 163 -22.16 -3.80 -18.69
CA TYR A 163 -22.30 -4.74 -19.80
C TYR A 163 -21.31 -4.37 -20.90
N PHE A 164 -20.62 -5.36 -21.44
CA PHE A 164 -19.64 -5.19 -22.50
C PHE A 164 -20.02 -6.11 -23.67
N ASN A 165 -20.04 -5.55 -24.88
CA ASN A 165 -20.15 -6.32 -26.12
C ASN A 165 -18.74 -6.50 -26.70
N TYR A 166 -18.42 -7.73 -27.08
CA TYR A 166 -17.14 -8.06 -27.72
C TYR A 166 -17.41 -8.52 -29.14
N PHE A 167 -16.72 -7.92 -30.11
CA PHE A 167 -16.75 -8.35 -31.50
C PHE A 167 -15.50 -9.18 -31.78
N TYR A 168 -15.70 -10.43 -32.20
CA TYR A 168 -14.63 -11.32 -32.62
C TYR A 168 -14.61 -11.38 -34.15
N VAL A 169 -13.68 -10.64 -34.76
CA VAL A 169 -13.56 -10.50 -36.22
C VAL A 169 -12.30 -11.22 -36.69
N ARG A 170 -12.45 -12.13 -37.66
CA ARG A 170 -11.36 -12.91 -38.27
C ARG A 170 -11.33 -12.75 -39.78
N GLN A 171 -10.13 -12.80 -40.34
CA GLN A 171 -9.90 -12.92 -41.77
C GLN A 171 -8.82 -13.98 -42.01
N GLY A 172 -9.21 -15.17 -42.46
CA GLY A 172 -8.30 -16.31 -42.57
C GLY A 172 -7.68 -16.69 -41.22
N GLY A 173 -6.34 -16.66 -41.15
CA GLY A 173 -5.58 -16.93 -39.93
C GLY A 173 -5.53 -15.75 -38.94
N ASP A 174 -5.88 -14.55 -39.38
CA ASP A 174 -5.70 -13.33 -38.60
C ASP A 174 -6.94 -12.99 -37.75
N THR A 175 -6.69 -12.31 -36.63
CA THR A 175 -7.73 -11.81 -35.72
C THR A 175 -7.55 -10.31 -35.51
N TRP A 176 -8.63 -9.55 -35.65
CA TRP A 176 -8.58 -8.11 -35.41
C TRP A 176 -8.55 -7.81 -33.91
N ILE A 177 -7.56 -7.02 -33.48
CA ILE A 177 -7.45 -6.52 -32.11
C ILE A 177 -7.25 -5.01 -32.13
N ARG A 178 -7.84 -4.31 -31.16
CA ARG A 178 -7.66 -2.87 -30.97
C ARG A 178 -6.97 -2.61 -29.64
N ARG A 179 -5.85 -1.87 -29.67
CA ARG A 179 -5.23 -1.32 -28.47
C ARG A 179 -6.21 -0.35 -27.80
N ARG A 180 -6.49 -0.55 -26.52
CA ARG A 180 -7.31 0.40 -25.75
C ARG A 180 -6.51 1.70 -25.60
N GLU A 181 -7.11 2.83 -25.96
CA GLU A 181 -6.58 4.13 -25.59
C GLU A 181 -6.68 4.26 -24.06
N GLY A 182 -5.55 4.51 -23.40
CA GLY A 182 -5.50 4.61 -21.95
C GLY A 182 -6.13 5.92 -21.48
N THR A 183 -6.99 5.83 -20.47
CA THR A 183 -7.18 6.93 -19.50
C THR A 183 -6.04 6.96 -18.49
#